data_AF-A0ABD3CUE1-F1
#
_entry.id   AF-A0ABD3CUE1-F1
#
_cell.length_a   1.000
_cell.length_b   1.000
_cell.length_c   1.000
_cell.angle_alpha   90.00
_cell.angle_beta   90.00
_cell.angle_gamma   90.00
#
_symmetry.space_group_name_H-M   'P 1'
#
loop_
_entity.id
_entity.type
_entity.pdbx_description
1 polymer ?
#
loop_
_entity_poly.entity_id
_entity_poly.type
_entity_poly.pdbx_seq_one_letter_code
_entity_poly.pdbx_strand_id
1 'polypeptide(L)'
;MTNPEEIPWGKAGADYVVESTGVLTDKDKAATHLKNPVDGPSSKDWRGVRAALFNIISSITGAAKIVAKVLPALNGKLTGMPFRVAIVDVSPKLPSSESSIFYAKAGIALSKNFAKLVSCYEWDYR
;
A
#
# COMPACT_ATOMS: atom_id res chain seq x y z
N MET A 1 10.25 -9.30 -28.23
CA MET A 1 9.98 -8.61 -26.96
C MET A 1 9.18 -9.58 -26.12
N THR A 2 9.69 -10.01 -24.97
CA THR A 2 9.04 -11.04 -24.13
C THR A 2 7.74 -10.47 -23.54
N ASN A 3 6.69 -11.29 -23.44
CA ASN A 3 5.40 -10.88 -22.88
C ASN A 3 5.61 -10.37 -21.42
N PRO A 4 5.26 -9.12 -21.09
CA PRO A 4 5.48 -8.54 -19.75
C PRO A 4 4.84 -9.33 -18.60
N GLU A 5 3.76 -10.04 -18.91
CA GLU A 5 2.99 -10.88 -17.99
C GLU A 5 3.78 -12.11 -17.50
N GLU A 6 4.73 -12.58 -18.29
CA GLU A 6 5.52 -13.76 -17.99
C GLU A 6 6.69 -13.46 -17.04
N ILE A 7 6.98 -12.17 -16.80
CA ILE A 7 8.12 -11.77 -15.98
C ILE A 7 7.73 -11.91 -14.50
N PRO A 8 8.40 -12.79 -13.73
CA PRO A 8 7.98 -13.11 -12.37
C PRO A 8 8.51 -12.05 -11.38
N TRP A 9 8.10 -10.80 -11.52
CA TRP A 9 8.51 -9.66 -10.69
C TRP A 9 8.39 -9.95 -9.18
N GLY A 10 7.32 -10.66 -8.80
CA GLY A 10 7.11 -11.09 -7.41
C GLY A 10 8.11 -12.11 -6.87
N LYS A 11 8.78 -12.91 -7.72
CA LYS A 11 9.91 -13.78 -7.29
C LYS A 11 11.21 -12.98 -7.13
N ALA A 12 11.37 -11.92 -7.92
CA ALA A 12 12.52 -11.03 -7.83
C ALA A 12 12.43 -10.04 -6.66
N GLY A 13 11.26 -9.93 -6.01
CA GLY A 13 11.03 -8.99 -4.91
C GLY A 13 10.94 -7.54 -5.37
N ALA A 14 10.50 -7.29 -6.61
CA ALA A 14 10.37 -5.95 -7.15
C ALA A 14 9.09 -5.28 -6.62
N ASP A 15 9.25 -4.14 -5.94
CA ASP A 15 8.13 -3.32 -5.45
C ASP A 15 7.60 -2.35 -6.51
N TYR A 16 8.48 -1.92 -7.43
CA TYR A 16 8.17 -1.03 -8.55
C TYR A 16 8.75 -1.61 -9.85
N VAL A 17 8.00 -1.50 -10.95
CA VAL A 17 8.47 -1.84 -12.30
C VAL A 17 8.55 -0.54 -13.10
N VAL A 18 9.77 -0.16 -13.49
CA VAL A 18 10.00 1.01 -14.34
C VAL A 18 9.93 0.55 -15.79
N GLU A 19 8.86 0.94 -16.48
CA GLU A 19 8.63 0.56 -17.87
C GLU A 19 9.29 1.58 -18.82
N SER A 20 10.54 1.28 -19.23
CA SER A 20 11.39 2.18 -20.02
C SER A 20 11.55 1.77 -21.50
N THR A 21 10.76 0.80 -21.97
CA THR A 21 10.93 0.27 -23.33
C THR A 21 10.36 1.18 -24.42
N GLY A 22 9.49 2.12 -24.03
CA GLY A 22 8.78 3.01 -24.96
C GLY A 22 7.66 2.33 -25.75
N VAL A 23 7.32 1.08 -25.46
CA VAL A 23 6.29 0.30 -26.18
C VAL A 23 4.98 0.18 -25.40
N LEU A 24 5.06 0.13 -24.07
CA LEU A 24 3.90 0.01 -23.16
C LEU A 24 3.51 1.37 -22.57
N THR A 25 3.26 2.35 -23.45
CA THR A 25 3.08 3.76 -23.09
C THR A 25 1.66 4.12 -22.65
N ASP A 26 0.75 3.15 -22.57
CA ASP A 26 -0.62 3.34 -22.10
C ASP A 26 -0.89 2.51 -20.85
N LYS A 27 -1.89 2.95 -20.08
CA LYS A 27 -2.21 2.41 -18.76
C LYS A 27 -2.57 0.92 -18.83
N ASP A 28 -3.29 0.50 -19.86
CA ASP A 28 -3.77 -0.87 -19.98
C ASP A 28 -2.64 -1.82 -20.36
N LYS A 29 -1.71 -1.37 -21.22
CA LYS A 29 -0.48 -2.09 -21.54
C LYS A 29 0.49 -2.13 -20.36
N ALA A 30 0.66 -1.04 -19.61
CA ALA A 30 1.48 -1.04 -18.40
C ALA A 30 0.86 -1.89 -17.27
N ALA A 31 -0.46 -2.00 -17.23
CA ALA A 31 -1.16 -2.85 -16.26
C ALA A 31 -0.86 -4.35 -16.42
N THR A 32 -0.33 -4.78 -17.58
CA THR A 32 0.13 -6.17 -17.78
C THR A 32 1.28 -6.57 -16.85
N HIS A 33 2.03 -5.61 -16.28
CA HIS A 33 3.02 -5.87 -15.23
C HIS A 33 2.41 -6.15 -13.87
N LEU A 34 1.20 -5.66 -13.62
CA LEU A 34 0.49 -5.79 -12.35
C LEU A 34 -0.43 -7.01 -12.43
N LYS A 35 -0.17 -8.01 -11.59
CA LYS A 35 -1.09 -9.14 -11.44
C LYS A 35 -2.45 -8.64 -10.95
N ASN A 36 -3.47 -8.83 -11.81
CA ASN A 36 -4.91 -8.88 -11.57
C ASN A 36 -5.69 -7.54 -11.66
N PRO A 37 -5.90 -6.99 -12.88
CA PRO A 37 -6.95 -6.00 -13.14
C PRO A 37 -8.37 -6.55 -12.91
N VAL A 38 -8.51 -7.87 -12.84
CA VAL A 38 -9.76 -8.62 -12.66
C VAL A 38 -9.59 -9.65 -11.55
N ASP A 39 -10.70 -10.21 -11.06
CA ASP A 39 -10.67 -11.24 -10.01
C ASP A 39 -9.83 -12.47 -10.43
N GLY A 40 -8.96 -12.93 -9.54
CA GLY A 40 -8.10 -14.10 -9.76
C GLY A 40 -8.11 -15.10 -8.59
N PRO A 41 -7.56 -16.30 -8.77
CA PRO A 41 -7.47 -17.30 -7.71
C PRO A 41 -6.28 -17.04 -6.77
N SER A 42 -6.43 -17.30 -5.48
CA SER A 42 -5.34 -17.34 -4.50
C SER A 42 -5.67 -18.22 -3.32
N SER A 43 -4.74 -19.13 -2.98
CA SER A 43 -4.85 -20.01 -1.82
C SER A 43 -4.32 -19.39 -0.52
N LYS A 44 -3.63 -18.24 -0.61
CA LYS A 44 -2.97 -17.58 0.54
C LYS A 44 -3.60 -16.24 0.91
N ASP A 45 -4.04 -15.47 -0.08
CA ASP A 45 -4.69 -14.17 0.08
C ASP A 45 -5.81 -14.05 -0.96
N TRP A 46 -6.95 -14.67 -0.66
CA TRP A 46 -8.12 -14.70 -1.54
C TRP A 46 -8.78 -13.33 -1.71
N ARG A 47 -8.54 -12.40 -0.77
CA ARG A 47 -9.03 -11.02 -0.85
C ARG A 47 -8.10 -10.16 -1.71
N GLY A 48 -6.79 -10.35 -1.59
CA GLY A 48 -5.78 -9.59 -2.33
C GLY A 48 -5.77 -9.80 -3.84
N VAL A 49 -6.48 -10.82 -4.34
CA VAL A 49 -6.61 -11.13 -5.78
C VAL A 49 -7.93 -10.64 -6.40
N ARG A 50 -8.74 -9.89 -5.64
CA ARG A 50 -9.92 -9.22 -6.18
C ARG A 50 -9.51 -7.98 -6.98
N ALA A 51 -10.31 -7.62 -7.98
CA ALA A 51 -10.05 -6.48 -8.85
C ALA A 51 -9.87 -5.18 -8.03
N ALA A 52 -8.65 -4.67 -7.94
CA ALA A 52 -8.29 -3.58 -7.01
C ALA A 52 -9.01 -2.25 -7.32
N LEU A 53 -9.33 -2.00 -8.59
CA LEU A 53 -10.02 -0.79 -9.04
C LEU A 53 -11.48 -0.68 -8.54
N PHE A 54 -12.10 -1.81 -8.20
CA PHE A 54 -13.53 -1.87 -7.90
C PHE A 54 -13.83 -2.27 -6.45
N ASN A 55 -12.79 -2.48 -5.63
CA ASN A 55 -12.95 -3.04 -4.29
C ASN A 55 -12.14 -2.26 -3.24
N ILE A 56 -12.71 -2.17 -2.04
CA ILE A 56 -11.95 -1.93 -0.81
C ILE A 56 -11.53 -3.31 -0.28
N ILE A 57 -10.24 -3.59 -0.28
CA ILE A 57 -9.72 -4.93 0.02
C ILE A 57 -9.12 -4.94 1.42
N SER A 58 -9.73 -5.67 2.36
CA SER A 58 -9.12 -5.89 3.67
C SER A 58 -7.90 -6.81 3.54
N SER A 59 -6.85 -6.49 4.28
CA SER A 59 -5.59 -7.25 4.29
C SER A 59 -5.12 -7.43 5.74
N ILE A 60 -4.06 -8.21 5.93
CA ILE A 60 -3.36 -8.38 7.21
C ILE A 60 -2.00 -7.67 7.13
N THR A 61 -1.51 -7.11 8.25
CA THR A 61 -0.17 -6.51 8.34
C THR A 61 0.48 -6.81 9.68
N GLY A 62 1.80 -6.92 9.69
CA GLY A 62 2.62 -7.00 10.89
C GLY A 62 3.11 -5.65 11.41
N ALA A 63 2.85 -4.54 10.71
CA ALA A 63 3.48 -3.23 10.98
C ALA A 63 3.28 -2.77 12.44
N ALA A 64 2.04 -2.79 12.95
CA ALA A 64 1.74 -2.41 14.33
C ALA A 64 2.43 -3.32 15.37
N LYS A 65 2.60 -4.61 15.06
CA LYS A 65 3.30 -5.56 15.93
C LYS A 65 4.81 -5.34 15.91
N ILE A 66 5.39 -4.92 14.79
CA ILE A 66 6.84 -4.65 14.67
C ILE A 66 7.27 -3.43 15.49
N VAL A 67 6.36 -2.48 15.78
CA VAL A 67 6.65 -1.35 16.69
C VAL A 67 7.20 -1.83 18.03
N ALA A 68 6.74 -2.99 18.52
CA ALA A 68 7.24 -3.58 19.76
C ALA A 68 8.74 -3.98 19.73
N LYS A 69 9.31 -4.21 18.54
CA LYS A 69 10.75 -4.48 18.39
C LYS A 69 11.60 -3.23 18.61
N VAL A 70 11.08 -2.07 18.23
CA VAL A 70 11.77 -0.78 18.38
C VAL A 70 11.45 -0.12 19.73
N LEU A 71 10.22 -0.31 20.21
CA LEU A 71 9.71 0.23 21.48
C LEU A 71 9.14 -0.91 22.34
N PRO A 72 9.97 -1.59 23.15
CA PRO A 72 9.55 -2.75 23.95
C PRO A 72 8.40 -2.46 24.92
N ALA A 73 8.27 -1.22 25.40
CA ALA A 73 7.17 -0.78 26.28
C ALA A 73 5.78 -0.90 25.62
N LEU A 74 5.72 -1.04 24.29
CA LEU A 74 4.51 -1.20 23.48
C LEU A 74 4.23 -2.66 23.11
N ASN A 75 5.01 -3.62 23.61
CA ASN A 75 4.81 -5.04 23.31
C ASN A 75 3.42 -5.53 23.74
N GLY A 76 2.73 -6.20 22.81
CA GLY A 76 1.36 -6.66 23.00
C GLY A 76 0.29 -5.57 23.04
N LYS A 77 0.64 -4.28 22.94
CA LYS A 77 -0.31 -3.15 23.05
C LYS A 77 -0.85 -2.66 21.72
N LEU A 78 -0.15 -2.93 20.61
CA LEU A 78 -0.50 -2.46 19.28
C LEU A 78 -0.79 -3.61 18.32
N THR A 79 -1.90 -3.50 17.59
CA THR A 79 -2.27 -4.36 16.46
C THR A 79 -3.07 -3.53 15.47
N GLY A 80 -3.29 -4.04 14.25
CA GLY A 80 -4.06 -3.32 13.25
C GLY A 80 -4.33 -4.15 12.01
N MET A 81 -5.22 -3.63 11.16
CA MET A 81 -5.52 -4.16 9.84
C MET A 81 -5.47 -3.04 8.81
N PRO A 82 -4.89 -3.26 7.62
CA PRO A 82 -4.95 -2.32 6.52
C PRO A 82 -6.15 -2.61 5.59
N PHE A 83 -6.56 -1.56 4.89
CA PHE A 83 -7.41 -1.64 3.71
C PHE A 83 -6.60 -1.17 2.50
N ARG A 84 -6.59 -1.97 1.44
CA ARG A 84 -6.06 -1.56 0.13
C ARG A 84 -7.19 -0.89 -0.65
N VAL A 85 -6.89 0.26 -1.23
CA VAL A 85 -7.81 1.08 -2.02
C VAL A 85 -7.08 1.56 -3.26
N ALA A 86 -7.80 1.70 -4.38
CA ALA A 86 -7.23 2.20 -5.63
C ALA A 86 -6.98 3.70 -5.56
N ILE A 87 -5.82 4.08 -5.02
CA ILE A 87 -5.37 5.47 -4.91
C ILE A 87 -3.90 5.51 -5.33
N VAL A 88 -3.57 6.45 -6.22
CA VAL A 88 -2.20 6.63 -6.76
C VAL A 88 -1.40 7.69 -6.02
N ASP A 89 -2.05 8.54 -5.22
CA ASP A 89 -1.46 9.61 -4.42
C ASP A 89 -2.40 9.90 -3.25
N VAL A 90 -1.86 9.93 -2.03
CA VAL A 90 -2.61 10.17 -0.78
C VAL A 90 -2.21 11.48 -0.10
N SER A 91 -1.27 12.22 -0.68
CA SER A 91 -0.66 13.39 -0.08
C SER A 91 -1.40 14.68 -0.47
N PRO A 92 -1.89 15.48 0.50
CA PRO A 92 -2.43 16.82 0.24
C PRO A 92 -1.33 17.87 0.01
N LYS A 93 -0.04 17.48 0.07
CA LYS A 93 1.12 18.36 -0.09
C LYS A 93 2.13 17.69 -1.04
N LEU A 94 2.68 18.49 -1.95
CA LEU A 94 3.84 18.25 -2.81
C LEU A 94 4.99 17.51 -2.10
N PRO A 95 5.91 16.85 -2.84
CA PRO A 95 6.80 15.79 -2.35
C PRO A 95 7.46 16.11 -1.01
N SER A 96 7.35 15.15 -0.10
CA SER A 96 7.90 15.20 1.25
C SER A 96 8.77 13.97 1.47
N SER A 97 9.96 14.16 2.04
CA SER A 97 10.85 13.06 2.47
C SER A 97 10.53 12.55 3.88
N GLU A 98 9.46 13.04 4.51
CA GLU A 98 9.10 12.69 5.88
C GLU A 98 8.51 11.28 5.95
N SER A 99 8.96 10.49 6.92
CA SER A 99 8.45 9.14 7.14
C SER A 99 7.02 9.10 7.69
N SER A 100 6.51 10.22 8.23
CA SER A 100 5.17 10.32 8.83
C SER A 100 4.77 11.80 9.02
N ILE A 101 3.67 12.22 8.41
CA ILE A 101 3.12 13.58 8.49
C ILE A 101 1.81 13.54 9.29
N PHE A 102 1.77 14.18 10.46
CA PHE A 102 0.56 14.21 11.30
C PHE A 102 -0.49 15.21 10.80
N TYR A 103 -1.73 14.74 10.61
CA TYR A 103 -2.87 15.56 10.18
C TYR A 103 -3.78 15.91 11.36
N ALA A 104 -3.42 16.98 12.07
CA ALA A 104 -4.15 17.42 13.26
C ALA A 104 -5.66 17.65 13.01
N LYS A 105 -6.03 18.16 11.83
CA LYS A 105 -7.44 18.42 11.46
C LYS A 105 -8.25 17.16 11.13
N ALA A 106 -7.58 16.05 10.80
CA ALA A 106 -8.23 14.78 10.47
C ALA A 106 -8.36 13.84 11.69
N GLY A 107 -7.60 14.12 12.76
CA GLY A 107 -7.73 13.44 14.03
C GLY A 107 -8.95 13.90 14.83
N ILE A 108 -9.40 13.06 15.76
CA ILE A 108 -10.51 13.38 16.68
C ILE A 108 -10.23 12.79 18.06
N ALA A 109 -10.42 13.60 19.11
CA ALA A 109 -10.39 13.13 20.50
C ALA A 109 -11.83 13.03 21.01
N LEU A 110 -12.21 11.88 21.58
CA LEU A 110 -13.51 11.70 22.22
C LEU A 110 -13.44 11.97 23.73
N SER A 111 -12.26 11.81 24.33
CA SER A 111 -12.00 12.12 25.74
C SER A 111 -10.53 12.47 25.97
N LYS A 112 -10.17 12.82 27.21
CA LYS A 112 -8.77 13.06 27.61
C LYS A 112 -7.84 11.87 27.39
N ASN A 113 -8.39 10.65 27.28
CA ASN A 113 -7.63 9.41 27.20
C ASN A 113 -7.98 8.56 25.95
N PHE A 114 -8.80 9.08 25.05
CA PHE A 114 -9.22 8.35 23.86
C PHE A 114 -9.28 9.26 22.63
N ALA A 115 -8.43 8.95 21.64
CA ALA A 115 -8.31 9.71 20.40
C ALA A 115 -8.00 8.81 19.21
N LYS A 116 -8.41 9.27 18.03
CA LYS A 116 -7.98 8.78 16.72
C LYS A 116 -6.99 9.78 16.14
N LEU A 117 -5.77 9.31 15.91
CA LEU A 117 -4.71 10.09 15.27
C LEU A 117 -4.61 9.67 13.80
N VAL A 118 -4.34 10.63 12.91
CA VAL A 118 -4.19 10.41 11.47
C VAL A 118 -2.82 10.88 11.03
N SER A 119 -2.08 10.03 10.34
CA SER A 119 -0.80 10.34 9.73
C SER A 119 -0.78 9.82 8.29
N CYS A 120 -0.09 10.53 7.39
CA CYS A 120 0.20 10.06 6.03
C CYS A 120 1.70 9.79 5.91
N TYR A 121 2.05 8.89 5.00
CA TYR A 121 3.41 8.61 4.59
C TYR A 121 3.37 8.35 3.10
N GLU A 122 4.30 8.95 2.36
CA GLU A 122 4.48 8.71 0.94
C GLU A 122 5.94 9.01 0.62
N TRP A 123 6.51 8.26 -0.31
CA TRP A 123 7.86 8.50 -0.80
C TRP A 123 7.74 8.87 -2.27
N ASP A 124 7.54 10.16 -2.54
CA ASP A 124 7.43 10.66 -3.91
C ASP A 124 8.83 10.95 -4.46
N TYR A 125 9.32 10.08 -5.34
CA TYR A 125 10.41 10.40 -6.28
C TYR A 125 9.77 10.96 -7.56
N ARG A 126 9.48 12.27 -7.56
CA ARG A 126 9.45 13.02 -8.82
C ARG A 126 10.84 13.53 -9.14
#